data_AF-Q8SVS4-F1
#
_entry.id   AF-Q8SVS4-F1
#
_cell.length_a   1.000
_cell.length_b   1.000
_cell.length_c   1.000
_cell.angle_alpha   90.00
_cell.angle_beta   90.00
_cell.angle_gamma   90.00
#
_symmetry.space_group_name_H-M   'P 1'
#
loop_
_entity.id
_entity.type
_entity.pdbx_description
1 polymer ?
#
loop_
_entity_poly.entity_id
_entity_poly.type
_entity_poly.pdbx_seq_one_letter_code
_entity_poly.pdbx_strand_id
1 'polypeptide(L)'
;MRVKRPSERKTLLSVICCTEGERIQKEIGVIRGDTVHMHEKTSPSGSVEKIEKLMKKKRSGLFLSVTKERHLVIGRAFNDELIDMVEFKINRYLSVSDFECAGPELHMKYFVVLQNINNSRLENLVVDFFNMKSSKVCLESVRYSWVFARTEEGYVLKYVRVLKDLSVEDCGPLLEMELVRSYHCSDELYKKSLGEPSKPRKNTAKNLFSDRIGTLHIDKQDLRDIRLKKSRGYNGVSSWS
;
A
#
# COMPACT_ATOMS: atom_id res chain seq x y z
N MET A 1 -11.50 0.23 10.34
CA MET A 1 -10.78 1.51 10.43
C MET A 1 -10.89 2.35 9.13
N ARG A 2 -11.71 3.41 9.12
CA ARG A 2 -11.58 4.49 8.11
C ARG A 2 -10.29 5.24 8.42
N VAL A 3 -9.32 5.22 7.52
CA VAL A 3 -8.09 6.02 7.67
C VAL A 3 -8.53 7.49 7.76
N LYS A 4 -8.23 8.17 8.88
CA LYS A 4 -8.65 9.58 9.10
C LYS A 4 -8.12 10.52 8.01
N ARG A 5 -7.06 10.11 7.30
CA ARG A 5 -6.57 10.69 6.06
C ARG A 5 -6.18 9.53 5.12
N PRO A 6 -6.62 9.47 3.85
CA PRO A 6 -6.21 8.43 2.90
C PRO A 6 -4.68 8.26 2.78
N SER A 7 -3.92 9.28 3.20
CA SER A 7 -2.47 9.39 3.09
C SER A 7 -1.65 8.73 4.20
N GLU A 8 -2.22 8.23 5.30
CA GLU A 8 -1.42 7.67 6.41
C GLU A 8 -0.92 6.25 6.09
N ARG A 9 0.33 5.91 6.46
CA ARG A 9 0.90 4.55 6.30
C ARG A 9 0.23 3.61 7.31
N LYS A 10 -0.11 2.39 6.89
CA LYS A 10 -0.70 1.40 7.80
C LYS A 10 0.37 0.93 8.80
N THR A 11 0.14 1.13 10.09
CA THR A 11 0.99 0.60 11.15
C THR A 11 1.01 -0.93 11.10
N LEU A 12 2.21 -1.52 11.23
CA LEU A 12 2.39 -2.97 11.31
C LEU A 12 2.36 -3.42 12.77
N LEU A 13 1.52 -4.41 13.10
CA LEU A 13 1.51 -5.07 14.41
C LEU A 13 2.33 -6.35 14.35
N SER A 14 3.43 -6.43 15.10
CA SER A 14 4.19 -7.66 15.30
C SER A 14 3.66 -8.37 16.55
N VAL A 15 3.05 -9.54 16.34
CA VAL A 15 2.51 -10.42 17.39
C VAL A 15 3.54 -11.50 17.69
N ILE A 16 4.25 -11.33 18.80
CA ILE A 16 5.35 -12.19 19.23
C ILE A 16 4.78 -13.34 20.09
N CYS A 17 4.79 -14.54 19.52
CA CYS A 17 4.30 -15.76 20.18
C CYS A 17 5.43 -16.64 20.73
N CYS A 18 6.64 -16.51 20.19
CA CYS A 18 7.81 -17.30 20.54
C CYS A 18 9.10 -16.45 20.44
N THR A 19 10.14 -16.87 21.15
CA THR A 19 11.44 -16.19 21.18
C THR A 19 12.24 -16.35 19.89
N GLU A 20 12.15 -17.51 19.22
CA GLU A 20 12.81 -17.73 17.92
C GLU A 20 12.26 -16.77 16.86
N GLY A 21 10.93 -16.66 16.78
CA GLY A 21 10.25 -15.77 15.85
C GLY A 21 10.41 -14.29 16.19
N GLU A 22 10.69 -13.96 17.44
CA GLU A 22 10.90 -12.58 17.89
C GLU A 22 12.07 -11.91 17.17
N ARG A 23 13.17 -12.65 16.90
CA ARG A 23 14.34 -12.12 16.20
C ARG A 23 13.99 -11.68 14.79
N ILE A 24 13.35 -12.56 14.01
CA ILE A 24 12.90 -12.29 12.64
C ILE A 24 11.95 -11.09 12.61
N GLN A 25 10.97 -11.07 13.52
CA GLN A 25 9.98 -10.00 13.59
C GLN A 25 10.61 -8.64 13.95
N LYS A 26 11.61 -8.63 14.84
CA LYS A 26 12.34 -7.41 15.20
C LYS A 26 13.19 -6.90 14.05
N GLU A 27 13.91 -7.75 13.33
CA GLU A 27 14.71 -7.34 12.18
C GLU A 27 13.85 -6.69 11.08
N ILE A 28 12.76 -7.37 10.69
CA ILE A 28 11.78 -6.80 9.74
C ILE A 28 11.18 -5.51 10.30
N GLY A 29 10.87 -5.49 11.61
CA GLY A 29 10.26 -4.36 12.29
C GLY A 29 11.13 -3.11 12.29
N VAL A 30 12.44 -3.27 12.54
CA VAL A 30 13.45 -2.22 12.55
C VAL A 30 13.65 -1.63 11.15
N ILE A 31 13.77 -2.47 10.12
CA ILE A 31 13.90 -2.03 8.72
C ILE A 31 12.64 -1.26 8.29
N ARG A 32 11.46 -1.73 8.69
CA ARG A 32 10.19 -1.09 8.32
C ARG A 32 9.96 0.24 9.06
N GLY A 33 10.37 0.33 10.33
CA GLY A 33 10.39 1.57 11.14
C GLY A 33 9.04 2.01 11.75
N ASP A 34 7.90 1.44 11.34
CA ASP A 34 6.55 1.75 11.84
C ASP A 34 5.86 0.53 12.50
N THR A 35 6.67 -0.34 13.10
CA THR A 35 6.22 -1.61 13.68
C THR A 35 5.98 -1.49 15.19
N VAL A 36 4.82 -1.96 15.65
CA VAL A 36 4.48 -2.07 17.06
C VAL A 36 4.61 -3.54 17.46
N HIS A 37 5.56 -3.84 18.35
CA HIS A 37 5.76 -5.18 18.89
C HIS A 37 4.87 -5.43 20.11
N MET A 38 4.30 -6.63 20.19
CA MET A 38 3.48 -7.04 21.32
C MET A 38 3.62 -8.54 21.58
N HIS A 39 3.86 -8.90 22.83
CA HIS A 39 3.95 -10.28 23.25
C HIS A 39 2.56 -10.83 23.53
N GLU A 40 2.19 -11.92 22.84
CA GLU A 40 0.92 -12.60 23.00
C GLU A 40 1.12 -14.08 22.68
N LYS A 41 0.79 -14.98 23.62
CA LYS A 41 1.02 -16.43 23.46
C LYS A 41 0.07 -17.12 22.48
N THR A 42 -0.92 -16.39 21.96
CA THR A 42 -1.94 -16.91 21.04
C THR A 42 -1.36 -17.10 19.64
N SER A 43 -1.50 -18.30 19.04
CA SER A 43 -1.11 -18.52 17.64
C SER A 43 -2.08 -17.83 16.67
N PRO A 44 -1.59 -17.20 15.60
CA PRO A 44 -2.42 -16.52 14.61
C PRO A 44 -3.47 -17.42 13.96
N SER A 45 -3.05 -18.64 13.58
CA SER A 45 -3.89 -19.58 12.82
C SER A 45 -5.01 -20.21 13.63
N GLY A 46 -4.93 -20.20 14.96
CA GLY A 46 -5.93 -20.83 15.85
C GLY A 46 -6.97 -19.87 16.43
N SER A 47 -6.80 -18.54 16.31
CA SER A 47 -7.71 -17.57 16.94
C SER A 47 -7.73 -16.23 16.19
N VAL A 48 -8.31 -16.24 14.99
CA VAL A 48 -8.47 -15.04 14.14
C VAL A 48 -9.13 -13.87 14.90
N GLU A 49 -10.20 -14.15 15.65
CA GLU A 49 -10.92 -13.13 16.44
C GLU A 49 -10.04 -12.38 17.45
N LYS A 50 -9.05 -13.06 18.03
CA LYS A 50 -8.12 -12.44 18.97
C LYS A 50 -7.20 -11.48 18.24
N ILE A 51 -6.70 -11.85 17.06
CA ILE A 51 -5.86 -10.97 16.24
C ILE A 51 -6.66 -9.74 15.81
N GLU A 52 -7.91 -9.90 15.39
CA GLU A 52 -8.78 -8.77 15.02
C GLU A 52 -8.99 -7.82 16.20
N LYS A 53 -9.26 -8.35 17.40
CA LYS A 53 -9.35 -7.55 18.64
C LYS A 53 -8.04 -6.80 18.92
N LEU A 54 -6.88 -7.44 18.71
CA LEU A 54 -5.57 -6.84 18.91
C LEU A 54 -5.25 -5.75 17.88
N MET A 55 -5.49 -6.02 16.60
CA MET A 55 -5.37 -5.04 15.51
C MET A 55 -6.27 -3.84 15.75
N LYS A 56 -7.51 -4.07 16.20
CA LYS A 56 -8.45 -3.00 16.57
C LYS A 56 -7.94 -2.18 17.76
N LYS A 57 -7.44 -2.84 18.81
CA LYS A 57 -6.88 -2.18 20.01
C LYS A 57 -5.66 -1.32 19.67
N LYS A 58 -4.78 -1.81 18.79
CA LYS A 58 -3.54 -1.12 18.37
C LYS A 58 -3.71 -0.25 17.14
N ARG A 59 -4.92 -0.19 16.56
CA ARG A 59 -5.25 0.58 15.35
C ARG A 59 -4.30 0.24 14.20
N SER A 60 -4.00 -1.03 14.03
CA SER A 60 -3.06 -1.54 13.03
C SER A 60 -3.81 -2.14 11.85
N GLY A 61 -3.40 -1.81 10.63
CA GLY A 61 -4.02 -2.33 9.40
C GLY A 61 -3.34 -3.58 8.83
N LEU A 62 -2.15 -3.89 9.35
CA LEU A 62 -1.30 -5.02 8.97
C LEU A 62 -0.85 -5.73 10.24
N PHE A 63 -0.63 -7.04 10.16
CA PHE A 63 0.05 -7.79 11.20
C PHE A 63 1.08 -8.76 10.63
N LEU A 64 2.06 -9.08 11.48
CA LEU A 64 3.11 -10.06 11.27
C LEU A 64 3.19 -10.95 12.51
N SER A 65 3.36 -12.24 12.32
CA SER A 65 3.70 -13.15 13.41
C SER A 65 4.50 -14.33 12.87
N VAL A 66 5.30 -14.93 13.74
CA VAL A 66 6.07 -16.14 13.46
C VAL A 66 5.67 -17.17 14.51
N THR A 67 5.19 -18.33 14.05
CA THR A 67 4.73 -19.41 14.93
C THR A 67 5.92 -20.20 15.50
N LYS A 68 5.66 -21.09 16.47
CA LYS A 68 6.68 -22.02 16.97
C LYS A 68 7.18 -23.01 15.90
N GLU A 69 6.33 -23.33 14.94
CA GLU A 69 6.65 -24.19 13.78
C GLU A 69 7.40 -23.43 12.68
N ARG A 70 7.86 -22.20 12.96
CA ARG A 70 8.56 -21.30 12.03
C ARG A 70 7.73 -20.96 10.79
N HIS A 71 6.44 -20.74 10.98
CA HIS A 71 5.60 -20.18 9.92
C HIS A 71 5.47 -18.66 10.07
N LEU A 72 5.86 -17.92 9.05
CA LEU A 72 5.64 -16.49 8.90
C LEU A 72 4.20 -16.24 8.45
N VAL A 73 3.40 -15.69 9.35
CA VAL A 73 2.01 -15.30 9.08
C VAL A 73 1.97 -13.79 8.85
N ILE A 74 1.54 -13.40 7.66
CA ILE A 74 1.30 -12.00 7.27
C ILE A 74 -0.19 -11.85 7.03
N GLY A 75 -0.78 -10.77 7.51
CA GLY A 75 -2.14 -10.46 7.12
C GLY A 75 -2.50 -8.99 7.23
N ARG A 76 -3.67 -8.67 6.71
CA ARG A 76 -4.19 -7.30 6.65
C ARG A 76 -5.67 -7.25 6.96
N ALA A 77 -6.07 -6.14 7.58
CA ALA A 77 -7.45 -5.90 7.96
C ALA A 77 -8.03 -4.68 7.24
N PHE A 78 -9.32 -4.74 6.96
CA PHE A 78 -10.13 -3.63 6.50
C PHE A 78 -11.38 -3.55 7.38
N ASN A 79 -11.73 -2.36 7.85
CA ASN A 79 -12.90 -2.21 8.74
C ASN A 79 -12.91 -3.09 10.01
N ASP A 80 -11.71 -3.40 10.52
CA ASP A 80 -11.48 -4.23 11.71
C ASP A 80 -11.77 -5.73 11.50
N GLU A 81 -12.00 -6.11 10.25
CA GLU A 81 -12.16 -7.50 9.78
C GLU A 81 -10.92 -7.90 8.97
N LEU A 82 -10.47 -9.13 9.16
CA LEU A 82 -9.38 -9.71 8.39
C LEU A 82 -9.81 -9.93 6.94
N ILE A 83 -9.07 -9.36 5.98
CA ILE A 83 -9.37 -9.54 4.54
C ILE A 83 -8.40 -10.48 3.84
N ASP A 84 -7.15 -10.55 4.30
CA ASP A 84 -6.16 -11.49 3.78
C ASP A 84 -5.22 -11.94 4.88
N MET A 85 -4.86 -13.22 4.82
CA MET A 85 -3.83 -13.82 5.66
C MET A 85 -3.11 -14.88 4.86
N VAL A 86 -1.78 -14.81 4.86
CA VAL A 86 -0.91 -15.75 4.15
C VAL A 86 0.11 -16.26 5.14
N GLU A 87 0.32 -17.58 5.11
CA GLU A 87 1.26 -18.27 5.99
C GLU A 87 2.31 -18.96 5.13
N PHE A 88 3.56 -18.60 5.39
CA PHE A 88 4.74 -19.17 4.75
C PHE A 88 5.53 -19.98 5.77
N LYS A 89 5.86 -21.23 5.46
CA LYS A 89 6.81 -22.02 6.25
C LYS A 89 8.23 -21.56 5.93
N ILE A 90 8.99 -21.19 6.95
CA ILE A 90 10.38 -20.77 6.79
C ILE A 90 11.26 -22.02 6.77
N ASN A 91 11.88 -22.28 5.62
CA ASN A 91 12.83 -23.38 5.44
C ASN A 91 14.23 -22.97 5.91
N ARG A 92 14.66 -21.76 5.53
CA ARG A 92 15.96 -21.19 5.90
C ARG A 92 15.82 -19.73 6.30
N TYR A 93 16.57 -19.35 7.33
CA TYR A 93 16.68 -17.97 7.79
C TYR A 93 18.15 -17.63 8.01
N LEU A 94 18.58 -16.50 7.45
CA LEU A 94 19.85 -15.85 7.77
C LEU A 94 19.54 -14.44 8.30
N SER A 95 20.05 -14.14 9.49
CA SER A 95 19.97 -12.83 10.12
C SER A 95 20.87 -11.84 9.41
N VAL A 96 20.62 -10.55 9.58
CA VAL A 96 21.57 -9.47 9.22
C VAL A 96 23.00 -9.76 9.70
N SER A 97 23.16 -10.38 10.87
CA SER A 97 24.48 -10.66 11.45
C SER A 97 25.27 -11.76 10.74
N ASP A 98 24.61 -12.56 9.90
CA ASP A 98 25.24 -13.65 9.15
C ASP A 98 25.87 -13.16 7.83
N PHE A 99 25.68 -11.88 7.49
CA PHE A 99 26.23 -11.26 6.28
C PHE A 99 27.43 -10.38 6.62
N GLU A 100 28.44 -10.39 5.76
CA GLU A 100 29.63 -9.51 5.88
C GLU A 100 29.34 -8.05 5.52
N CYS A 101 28.12 -7.75 5.05
CA CYS A 101 27.68 -6.41 4.72
C CYS A 101 27.46 -5.56 5.99
N ALA A 102 27.76 -4.25 5.89
CA ALA A 102 27.33 -3.30 6.91
C ALA A 102 25.80 -3.33 7.06
N GLY A 103 25.33 -3.51 8.31
CA GLY A 103 23.91 -3.63 8.61
C GLY A 103 23.05 -2.48 8.04
N PRO A 104 21.73 -2.71 7.88
CA PRO A 104 20.82 -1.74 7.27
C PRO A 104 20.80 -0.42 8.04
N GLU A 105 21.09 0.68 7.35
CA GLU A 105 20.96 2.04 7.88
C GLU A 105 19.49 2.33 8.24
N LEU A 106 19.25 2.80 9.47
CA LEU A 106 17.91 3.09 9.98
C LEU A 106 17.24 4.23 9.20
N HIS A 107 15.93 4.13 8.99
CA HIS A 107 15.09 5.14 8.33
C HIS A 107 15.42 5.40 6.84
N MET A 108 16.25 4.56 6.23
CA MET A 108 16.51 4.64 4.81
C MET A 108 15.31 4.17 4.00
N LYS A 109 15.07 4.85 2.87
CA LYS A 109 14.06 4.42 1.92
C LYS A 109 14.60 3.26 1.11
N TYR A 110 13.71 2.32 0.81
CA TYR A 110 14.02 1.16 -0.01
C TYR A 110 12.99 0.98 -1.11
N PHE A 111 13.39 0.24 -2.15
CA PHE A 111 12.48 -0.29 -3.15
C PHE A 111 11.92 -1.65 -2.73
N VAL A 112 10.80 -2.04 -3.33
CA VAL A 112 10.24 -3.38 -3.21
C VAL A 112 10.21 -3.96 -4.62
N VAL A 113 11.00 -4.99 -4.84
CA VAL A 113 11.13 -5.70 -6.12
C VAL A 113 10.40 -7.02 -5.99
N LEU A 114 9.47 -7.26 -6.92
CA LEU A 114 8.69 -8.49 -7.01
C LEU A 114 9.11 -9.26 -8.26
N GLN A 115 9.39 -10.55 -8.15
CA GLN A 115 9.81 -11.37 -9.29
C GLN A 115 9.06 -12.71 -9.33
N ASN A 116 8.49 -13.04 -10.49
CA ASN A 116 7.91 -14.35 -10.81
C ASN A 116 6.78 -14.86 -9.89
N ILE A 117 6.13 -14.01 -9.08
CA ILE A 117 5.12 -14.43 -8.10
C ILE A 117 3.86 -14.98 -8.80
N ASN A 118 3.44 -14.35 -9.91
CA ASN A 118 2.27 -14.72 -10.71
C ASN A 118 0.96 -14.76 -9.90
N ASN A 119 0.86 -13.93 -8.85
CA ASN A 119 -0.33 -13.81 -8.01
C ASN A 119 -0.51 -12.35 -7.60
N SER A 120 -1.40 -11.64 -8.29
CA SER A 120 -1.61 -10.20 -8.08
C SER A 120 -2.09 -9.87 -6.67
N ARG A 121 -2.83 -10.77 -6.00
CA ARG A 121 -3.34 -10.53 -4.64
C ARG A 121 -2.24 -10.65 -3.60
N LEU A 122 -1.34 -11.61 -3.77
CA LEU A 122 -0.15 -11.76 -2.94
C LEU A 122 0.84 -10.60 -3.19
N GLU A 123 1.11 -10.26 -4.45
CA GLU A 123 1.93 -9.09 -4.81
C GLU A 123 1.40 -7.82 -4.15
N ASN A 124 0.09 -7.60 -4.21
CA ASN A 124 -0.55 -6.46 -3.55
C ASN A 124 -0.41 -6.48 -2.03
N LEU A 125 -0.51 -7.65 -1.39
CA LEU A 125 -0.27 -7.80 0.05
C LEU A 125 1.18 -7.46 0.42
N VAL A 126 2.16 -7.98 -0.32
CA VAL A 126 3.60 -7.76 -0.07
C VAL A 126 3.97 -6.30 -0.28
N VAL A 127 3.46 -5.67 -1.34
CA VAL A 127 3.66 -4.23 -1.57
C VAL A 127 3.08 -3.41 -0.43
N ASP A 128 1.86 -3.68 0.02
CA ASP A 128 1.27 -2.98 1.17
C ASP A 128 2.08 -3.22 2.46
N PHE A 129 2.58 -4.45 2.65
CA PHE A 129 3.39 -4.88 3.78
C PHE A 129 4.79 -4.25 3.83
N PHE A 130 5.37 -3.83 2.71
CA PHE A 130 6.66 -3.12 2.68
C PHE A 130 6.53 -1.65 2.25
N ASN A 131 5.32 -1.17 1.94
CA ASN A 131 5.10 0.18 1.41
C ASN A 131 5.69 1.26 2.32
N MET A 132 6.50 2.17 1.76
CA MET A 132 6.93 3.43 2.37
C MET A 132 6.32 4.59 1.59
N LYS A 133 5.32 5.27 2.19
CA LYS A 133 4.71 6.44 1.54
C LYS A 133 5.70 7.60 1.47
N SER A 134 5.98 8.10 0.27
CA SER A 134 6.75 9.34 0.09
C SER A 134 6.35 10.10 -1.17
N SER A 135 6.25 11.42 -1.08
CA SER A 135 5.95 12.31 -2.22
C SER A 135 7.19 12.70 -3.02
N LYS A 136 8.37 12.63 -2.41
CA LYS A 136 9.67 12.95 -3.02
C LYS A 136 10.70 11.94 -2.53
N VAL A 137 11.53 11.47 -3.46
CA VAL A 137 12.60 10.50 -3.18
C VAL A 137 13.92 11.12 -3.58
N CYS A 138 14.89 11.09 -2.67
CA CYS A 138 16.28 11.44 -2.98
C CYS A 138 16.97 10.20 -3.52
N LEU A 139 17.37 10.21 -4.80
CA LEU A 139 17.96 9.04 -5.46
C LEU A 139 19.28 8.62 -4.80
N GLU A 140 20.08 9.56 -4.32
CA GLU A 140 21.35 9.29 -3.60
C GLU A 140 21.15 8.52 -2.29
N SER A 141 19.94 8.61 -1.73
CA SER A 141 19.57 8.00 -0.44
C SER A 141 18.84 6.67 -0.60
N VAL A 142 18.49 6.22 -1.81
CA VAL A 142 17.88 4.89 -1.98
C VAL A 142 18.95 3.88 -2.32
N ARG A 143 19.48 3.26 -1.27
CA ARG A 143 20.57 2.29 -1.36
C ARG A 143 20.14 0.86 -1.06
N TYR A 144 18.85 0.64 -0.79
CA TYR A 144 18.37 -0.64 -0.31
C TYR A 144 17.13 -1.10 -1.07
N SER A 145 16.92 -2.42 -1.13
CA SER A 145 15.74 -3.01 -1.72
C SER A 145 15.32 -4.27 -0.97
N TRP A 146 14.02 -4.40 -0.73
CA TRP A 146 13.41 -5.70 -0.51
C TRP A 146 13.24 -6.40 -1.86
N VAL A 147 13.61 -7.67 -1.92
CA VAL A 147 13.35 -8.53 -3.07
C VAL A 147 12.48 -9.68 -2.59
N PHE A 148 11.28 -9.79 -3.15
CA PHE A 148 10.39 -10.92 -2.94
C PHE A 148 10.22 -11.65 -4.27
N ALA A 149 10.79 -12.84 -4.36
CA ALA A 149 10.85 -13.62 -5.59
C ALA A 149 10.27 -15.00 -5.39
N ARG A 150 9.65 -15.56 -6.43
CA ARG A 150 9.30 -16.98 -6.50
C ARG A 150 10.39 -17.73 -7.25
N THR A 151 10.89 -18.79 -6.63
CA THR A 151 11.87 -19.74 -7.19
C THR A 151 11.19 -21.09 -7.43
N GLU A 152 11.92 -22.07 -7.96
CA GLU A 152 11.42 -23.45 -8.13
C GLU A 152 11.12 -24.11 -6.78
N GLU A 153 11.94 -23.80 -5.77
CA GLU A 153 11.85 -24.37 -4.41
C GLU A 153 10.85 -23.64 -3.51
N GLY A 154 10.35 -22.46 -3.91
CA GLY A 154 9.37 -21.71 -3.12
C GLY A 154 9.44 -20.20 -3.32
N TYR A 155 9.49 -19.47 -2.22
CA TYR A 155 9.55 -18.01 -2.15
C TYR A 155 10.79 -17.57 -1.39
N VAL A 156 11.46 -16.56 -1.91
CA VAL A 156 12.62 -15.94 -1.27
C VAL A 156 12.27 -14.50 -0.94
N LEU A 157 12.44 -14.12 0.32
CA LEU A 157 12.41 -12.75 0.79
C LEU A 157 13.81 -12.36 1.24
N LYS A 158 14.43 -11.40 0.57
CA LYS A 158 15.76 -10.91 0.93
C LYS A 158 15.82 -9.40 0.96
N TYR A 159 16.66 -8.87 1.84
CA TYR A 159 16.98 -7.47 1.89
C TYR A 159 18.42 -7.23 1.43
N VAL A 160 18.56 -6.35 0.44
CA VAL A 160 19.82 -6.14 -0.27
C VAL A 160 20.19 -4.67 -0.31
N ARG A 161 21.49 -4.40 -0.39
CA ARG A 161 22.05 -3.08 -0.65
C ARG A 161 22.44 -2.98 -2.11
N VAL A 162 22.01 -1.89 -2.75
CA VAL A 162 22.35 -1.54 -4.13
C VAL A 162 23.50 -0.53 -4.08
N LEU A 163 24.62 -0.91 -4.68
CA LEU A 163 25.80 -0.07 -4.78
C LEU A 163 25.70 0.90 -5.96
N LYS A 164 26.64 1.86 -6.03
CA LYS A 164 26.64 2.90 -7.08
C LYS A 164 26.88 2.34 -8.49
N ASP A 165 27.55 1.20 -8.58
CA ASP A 165 27.81 0.46 -9.82
C ASP A 165 26.63 -0.46 -10.22
N LEU A 166 25.49 -0.37 -9.51
CA LEU A 166 24.31 -1.24 -9.65
C LEU A 166 24.55 -2.70 -9.26
N SER A 167 25.69 -3.02 -8.67
CA SER A 167 25.88 -4.32 -8.03
C SER A 167 25.06 -4.42 -6.74
N VAL A 168 24.81 -5.66 -6.31
CA VAL A 168 23.93 -5.96 -5.19
C VAL A 168 24.70 -6.75 -4.14
N GLU A 169 24.70 -6.26 -2.91
CA GLU A 169 25.21 -6.95 -1.73
C GLU A 169 24.04 -7.45 -0.88
N ASP A 170 24.06 -8.72 -0.47
CA ASP A 170 23.06 -9.23 0.46
C ASP A 170 23.43 -8.77 1.88
N CYS A 171 22.52 -8.04 2.54
CA CYS A 171 22.74 -7.50 3.90
C CYS A 171 21.77 -8.06 4.94
N GLY A 172 20.83 -8.90 4.50
CA GLY A 172 19.88 -9.59 5.36
C GLY A 172 18.76 -8.69 5.91
N PRO A 173 17.66 -9.29 6.41
CA PRO A 173 17.46 -10.73 6.56
C PRO A 173 17.16 -11.44 5.24
N LEU A 174 17.49 -12.73 5.17
CA LEU A 174 17.14 -13.64 4.07
C LEU A 174 16.25 -14.76 4.61
N LEU A 175 15.11 -14.96 3.96
CA LEU A 175 14.16 -16.02 4.27
C LEU A 175 13.86 -16.81 3.00
N GLU A 176 14.14 -18.10 3.02
CA GLU A 176 13.64 -19.06 2.03
C GLU A 176 12.41 -19.74 2.64
N MET A 177 11.30 -19.71 1.92
CA MET A 177 10.00 -20.05 2.47
C MET A 177 9.09 -20.76 1.46
N GLU A 178 8.16 -21.56 1.97
CA GLU A 178 7.12 -22.22 1.17
C GLU A 178 5.73 -21.70 1.56
N LEU A 179 4.85 -21.49 0.58
CA LEU A 179 3.47 -21.09 0.85
C LEU A 179 2.69 -22.28 1.41
N VAL A 180 2.19 -22.18 2.64
CA VAL A 180 1.42 -23.24 3.31
C VAL A 180 -0.08 -23.02 3.15
N ARG A 181 -0.56 -21.84 3.52
CA ARG A 181 -1.98 -21.49 3.43
C ARG A 181 -2.18 -20.03 3.07
N SER A 182 -3.29 -19.78 2.39
CA SER A 182 -3.75 -18.45 2.03
C SER A 182 -5.25 -18.35 2.31
N TYR A 183 -5.62 -17.36 3.10
CA TYR A 183 -6.99 -16.95 3.33
C TYR A 183 -7.23 -15.63 2.58
N HIS A 184 -8.30 -15.61 1.80
CA HIS A 184 -8.76 -14.45 1.05
C HIS A 184 -10.24 -14.23 1.31
N CYS A 185 -10.63 -12.99 1.59
CA CYS A 185 -12.04 -12.62 1.68
C CYS A 185 -12.71 -12.59 0.29
N SER A 186 -14.04 -12.47 0.29
CA SER A 186 -14.86 -12.37 -0.91
C SER A 186 -14.48 -11.17 -1.79
N ASP A 187 -14.69 -11.29 -3.09
CA ASP A 187 -14.34 -10.24 -4.06
C ASP A 187 -15.10 -8.93 -3.83
N GLU A 188 -16.33 -9.00 -3.33
CA GLU A 188 -17.11 -7.81 -2.98
C GLU A 188 -16.46 -7.03 -1.84
N LEU A 189 -16.05 -7.73 -0.78
CA LEU A 189 -15.38 -7.11 0.37
C LEU A 189 -14.01 -6.58 -0.05
N TYR A 190 -13.30 -7.33 -0.90
CA TYR A 190 -12.01 -6.91 -1.43
C TYR A 190 -12.13 -5.64 -2.29
N LYS A 191 -13.10 -5.58 -3.21
CA LYS A 191 -13.39 -4.37 -4.01
C LYS A 191 -13.77 -3.17 -3.13
N LYS A 192 -14.59 -3.38 -2.09
CA LYS A 192 -14.91 -2.33 -1.11
C LYS A 192 -13.68 -1.82 -0.36
N SER A 193 -12.67 -2.67 -0.15
CA SER A 193 -11.41 -2.31 0.51
C SER A 193 -10.47 -1.47 -0.39
N LEU A 194 -10.56 -1.67 -1.71
CA LEU A 194 -9.88 -0.86 -2.72
C LEU A 194 -10.65 0.46 -2.87
N GLY A 195 -10.41 1.41 -1.95
CA GLY A 195 -11.16 2.66 -1.88
C GLY A 195 -11.32 3.35 -3.25
N GLU A 196 -12.48 3.97 -3.47
CA GLU A 196 -12.79 4.59 -4.76
C GLU A 196 -11.93 5.85 -4.99
N PRO A 197 -11.33 6.01 -6.19
CA PRO A 197 -10.67 7.26 -6.54
C PRO A 197 -11.71 8.39 -6.54
N SER A 198 -11.39 9.51 -5.88
CA SER A 198 -12.27 10.67 -5.87
C SER A 198 -12.44 11.19 -7.29
N LYS A 199 -13.66 11.07 -7.84
CA LYS A 199 -13.96 11.61 -9.17
C LYS A 199 -13.76 13.14 -9.14
N PRO A 200 -13.08 13.72 -10.14
CA PRO A 200 -12.94 15.16 -10.22
C PRO A 200 -14.33 15.81 -10.31
N ARG A 201 -14.54 16.91 -9.58
CA ARG A 201 -15.78 17.67 -9.69
C ARG A 201 -15.85 18.27 -11.09
N LYS A 202 -16.89 17.91 -11.86
CA LYS A 202 -17.14 18.44 -13.21
C LYS A 202 -17.18 19.97 -13.17
N ASN A 203 -16.61 20.62 -14.18
CA ASN A 203 -16.60 22.08 -14.34
C ASN A 203 -15.88 22.85 -13.22
N THR A 204 -15.04 22.22 -12.41
CA THR A 204 -14.18 22.90 -11.44
C THR A 204 -12.73 22.49 -11.66
N ALA A 205 -11.85 23.44 -11.90
CA ALA A 205 -10.41 23.23 -12.00
C ALA A 205 -9.66 24.07 -10.95
N LYS A 206 -8.45 23.65 -10.60
CA LYS A 206 -7.50 24.49 -9.86
C LYS A 206 -6.50 25.09 -10.84
N ASN A 207 -6.26 26.39 -10.75
CA ASN A 207 -5.19 27.04 -11.53
C ASN A 207 -3.81 26.80 -10.89
N LEU A 208 -2.75 27.29 -11.55
CA LEU A 208 -1.37 27.24 -11.06
C LEU A 208 -1.17 27.94 -9.69
N PHE A 209 -2.04 28.90 -9.35
CA PHE A 209 -2.06 29.63 -8.08
C PHE A 209 -2.96 28.97 -7.02
N SER A 210 -3.50 27.78 -7.31
CA SER A 210 -4.44 27.03 -6.46
C SER A 210 -5.82 27.69 -6.23
N ASP A 211 -6.23 28.66 -7.03
CA ASP A 211 -7.60 29.17 -7.07
C ASP A 211 -8.55 28.18 -7.73
N ARG A 212 -9.80 28.14 -7.27
CA ARG A 212 -10.85 27.31 -7.87
C ARG A 212 -11.57 28.10 -8.97
N ILE A 213 -11.47 27.62 -10.21
CA ILE A 213 -12.15 28.19 -11.37
C ILE A 213 -13.31 27.27 -11.76
N GLY A 214 -14.49 27.85 -11.94
CA GLY A 214 -15.67 27.18 -12.46
C GLY A 214 -15.87 27.46 -13.95
N THR A 215 -16.08 26.44 -14.78
CA THR A 215 -16.44 26.64 -16.20
C THR A 215 -17.96 26.68 -16.33
N LEU A 216 -18.51 27.83 -16.69
CA LEU A 216 -19.92 27.96 -17.05
C LEU A 216 -20.06 27.70 -18.55
N HIS A 217 -20.78 26.64 -18.91
CA HIS A 217 -21.17 26.40 -20.29
C HIS A 217 -22.46 27.16 -20.56
N ILE A 218 -22.36 28.22 -21.36
CA ILE A 218 -23.51 28.99 -21.84
C ILE A 218 -23.95 28.37 -23.16
N ASP A 219 -25.20 27.89 -23.21
CA ASP A 219 -25.77 27.37 -24.44
C ASP A 219 -25.90 28.47 -25.49
N LYS A 220 -25.78 28.10 -26.76
CA LYS A 220 -25.94 29.03 -27.88
C LYS A 220 -27.35 29.61 -27.85
N GLN A 221 -27.47 30.90 -27.57
CA GLN A 221 -28.75 31.59 -27.57
C GLN A 221 -29.29 31.71 -29.00
N ASP A 222 -30.47 31.14 -29.27
CA ASP A 222 -31.18 31.40 -30.53
C ASP A 222 -31.90 32.76 -30.43
N LEU A 223 -31.59 33.66 -31.36
CA LEU A 223 -32.12 35.03 -31.38
C LEU A 223 -33.31 35.18 -32.35
N ARG A 224 -33.72 34.10 -33.03
CA ARG A 224 -34.84 34.13 -33.99
C ARG A 224 -36.18 34.46 -33.35
N ASP A 225 -36.34 34.15 -32.07
CA ASP A 225 -37.55 34.47 -31.29
C ASP A 225 -37.54 35.89 -30.70
N ILE A 226 -36.42 36.62 -30.83
CA ILE A 226 -36.31 37.99 -30.32
C ILE A 226 -36.97 38.95 -31.30
N ARG A 227 -38.20 39.36 -30.99
CA ARG A 227 -38.89 40.45 -31.69
C ARG A 227 -38.46 41.79 -31.11
N LEU A 228 -37.76 42.59 -31.92
CA LEU A 228 -37.42 43.97 -31.55
C LEU A 228 -38.67 44.85 -31.57
N LYS A 229 -38.81 45.71 -30.55
CA LYS A 229 -39.85 46.75 -30.53
C LYS A 229 -39.58 47.72 -31.69
N LYS A 230 -40.46 47.72 -32.69
CA LYS A 230 -40.41 48.68 -33.81
C LYS A 230 -40.69 50.09 -33.27
N SER A 231 -39.68 50.96 -33.27
CA SER A 231 -39.87 52.39 -33.00
C SER A 231 -40.39 53.10 -34.25
N ARG A 232 -40.97 54.30 -34.11
CA ARG A 232 -41.56 55.06 -35.22
C ARG A 232 -40.61 55.28 -36.41
N GLY A 233 -39.29 55.29 -36.18
CA GLY A 233 -38.28 55.43 -37.25
C GLY A 233 -38.01 54.16 -38.07
N TYR A 234 -38.47 52.99 -37.63
CA TYR A 234 -38.40 51.73 -38.39
C TYR A 234 -39.69 51.42 -39.16
N ASN A 235 -40.73 52.25 -38.99
CA ASN A 235 -41.97 52.16 -39.74
C ASN A 235 -41.89 53.10 -40.95
N GLY A 236 -41.22 52.65 -42.01
CA GLY A 236 -41.09 53.31 -43.31
C GLY A 236 -39.79 52.83 -43.96
N VAL A 237 -39.77 52.26 -45.16
CA VAL A 237 -40.38 52.70 -46.40
C VAL A 237 -40.78 51.47 -47.22
N SER A 238 -42.03 51.42 -47.69
CA SER A 238 -42.43 50.54 -48.81
C SER A 238 -41.74 51.05 -50.08
N SER A 239 -40.66 50.41 -50.49
CA SER A 239 -40.07 50.65 -51.82
C SER A 239 -41.03 50.12 -52.88
N TRP A 240 -41.29 50.97 -53.87
CA TRP A 240 -42.08 50.66 -55.07
C TRP A 240 -41.40 49.60 -55.94
N SER A 241 -42.25 48.79 -56.60
CA SER A 241 -42.00 47.87 -57.73
C SER A 241 -41.20 46.59 -57.44
#